data_AF-A0A378KTY8-F1
#
_entry.id   AF-A0A378KTY8-F1
#
_cell.length_a   1.000
_cell.length_b   1.000
_cell.length_c   1.000
_cell.angle_alpha   90.00
_cell.angle_beta   90.00
_cell.angle_gamma   90.00
#
_symmetry.space_group_name_H-M   'P 1'
#
loop_
_entity.id
_entity.type
_entity.pdbx_description
1 polymer ?
#
loop_
_entity_poly.entity_id
_entity_poly.type
_entity_poly.pdbx_seq_one_letter_code
_entity_poly.pdbx_strand_id
1 'polypeptide(L)'
;MQFTEHLEERATEDKPRLTEDELHAMANHYISESNRLIFQELPHVISQIIEHEIWKKRTDSYKNFGEYVLGQSPDGLGITNNELLWLLRAAMNKGNQHAAHWGDVLGEVDTSVRMFAKEKKIPIRDLHRDLTEQDNISMELAHENTITYLPSRSKSTDGQLLKLRVNNPEAYENVIQGKMKLKEAMPQPLRKKLQPIESVKNKFSSLCKSDREAFLAWIEQERENLV
;
A
#
# COMPACT_ATOMS: atom_id res chain seq x y z
N MET A 1 -60.31 -29.77 -7.29
CA MET A 1 -60.13 -28.55 -6.47
C MET A 1 -58.63 -28.38 -6.30
N GLN A 2 -58.00 -27.57 -7.18
CA GLN A 2 -57.51 -26.20 -6.88
C GLN A 2 -56.37 -26.28 -5.83
N PHE A 3 -55.07 -26.28 -6.17
CA PHE A 3 -54.24 -25.27 -6.86
C PHE A 3 -54.48 -23.83 -6.38
N THR A 4 -53.61 -23.40 -5.46
CA THR A 4 -53.13 -22.03 -5.17
C THR A 4 -52.01 -22.22 -4.15
N GLU A 5 -50.73 -22.31 -4.51
CA GLU A 5 -49.84 -21.16 -4.83
C GLU A 5 -50.09 -19.97 -3.91
N HIS A 6 -49.41 -19.96 -2.75
CA HIS A 6 -49.01 -18.72 -2.10
C HIS A 6 -47.52 -18.49 -2.39
N LEU A 7 -47.28 -17.97 -3.59
CA LEU A 7 -46.14 -17.12 -3.85
C LEU A 7 -46.35 -15.86 -3.02
N GLU A 8 -45.64 -15.74 -1.91
CA GLU A 8 -45.33 -14.41 -1.36
C GLU A 8 -44.42 -13.72 -2.39
N GLU A 9 -45.07 -12.96 -3.29
CA GLU A 9 -44.44 -11.90 -4.05
C GLU A 9 -43.71 -10.99 -3.06
N ARG A 10 -42.39 -11.20 -2.94
CA ARG A 10 -41.50 -10.15 -2.46
C ARG A 10 -41.69 -8.98 -3.39
N ALA A 11 -42.48 -8.00 -2.96
CA ALA A 11 -42.43 -6.65 -3.48
C ALA A 11 -40.97 -6.21 -3.40
N THR A 12 -40.26 -6.34 -4.52
CA THR A 12 -39.09 -5.54 -4.79
C THR A 12 -39.61 -4.12 -4.80
N GLU A 13 -39.46 -3.41 -3.68
CA GLU A 13 -39.58 -1.96 -3.63
C GLU A 13 -38.73 -1.41 -4.78
N ASP A 14 -39.41 -1.04 -5.86
CA ASP A 14 -38.82 -0.37 -7.00
C ASP A 14 -38.41 1.00 -6.49
N LYS A 15 -37.18 1.09 -5.94
CA LYS A 15 -36.62 2.36 -5.50
C LYS A 15 -36.73 3.30 -6.70
N PRO A 16 -37.43 4.45 -6.57
CA PRO A 16 -37.61 5.34 -7.69
C PRO A 16 -36.23 5.68 -8.26
N ARG A 17 -36.06 5.42 -9.57
CA ARG A 17 -34.82 5.74 -10.26
C ARG A 17 -34.61 7.24 -10.13
N LEU A 18 -33.56 7.61 -9.41
CA LEU A 18 -33.16 9.00 -9.22
C LEU A 18 -32.96 9.66 -10.58
N THR A 19 -33.41 10.90 -10.70
CA THR A 19 -33.11 11.75 -11.86
C THR A 19 -31.62 12.07 -11.92
N GLU A 20 -31.15 12.51 -13.10
CA GLU A 20 -29.74 12.89 -13.27
C GLU A 20 -29.31 14.01 -12.30
N ASP A 21 -30.18 14.99 -12.08
CA ASP A 21 -29.94 16.10 -11.13
C ASP A 21 -29.88 15.61 -9.67
N GLU A 22 -30.75 14.66 -9.28
CA GLU A 22 -30.72 14.07 -7.94
C GLU A 22 -29.46 13.22 -7.73
N LEU A 23 -29.04 12.45 -8.74
CA LEU A 23 -27.78 11.71 -8.71
C LEU A 23 -26.59 12.64 -8.56
N HIS A 24 -26.56 13.75 -9.31
CA HIS A 24 -25.51 14.75 -9.21
C HIS A 24 -25.46 15.43 -7.84
N ALA A 25 -26.62 15.87 -7.33
CA ALA A 25 -26.72 16.48 -6.00
C ALA A 25 -26.29 15.50 -4.89
N MET A 26 -26.71 14.24 -4.98
CA MET A 26 -26.32 13.19 -4.03
C MET A 26 -24.82 12.89 -4.09
N ALA A 27 -24.23 12.83 -5.28
CA ALA A 27 -22.79 12.67 -5.45
C ALA A 27 -22.01 13.84 -4.81
N ASN A 28 -22.42 15.08 -5.08
CA ASN A 28 -21.79 16.26 -4.48
C ASN A 28 -21.91 16.26 -2.96
N HIS A 29 -23.05 15.84 -2.43
CA HIS A 29 -23.26 15.70 -0.98
C HIS A 29 -22.27 14.67 -0.40
N TYR A 30 -22.21 13.45 -0.94
CA TYR A 30 -21.32 12.42 -0.42
C TYR A 30 -19.84 12.76 -0.56
N ILE A 31 -19.43 13.40 -1.67
CA ILE A 31 -18.06 13.89 -1.84
C ILE A 31 -17.73 14.92 -0.76
N SER A 32 -18.63 15.88 -0.52
CA SER A 32 -18.42 16.94 0.47
C SER A 32 -18.38 16.40 1.89
N GLU A 33 -19.32 15.52 2.24
CA GLU A 33 -19.43 14.83 3.52
C GLU A 33 -18.17 14.00 3.78
N SER A 34 -17.75 13.19 2.80
CA SER A 34 -16.57 12.34 2.89
C SER A 34 -15.29 13.17 3.02
N ASN A 35 -15.19 14.29 2.30
CA ASN A 35 -14.04 15.18 2.42
C ASN A 35 -13.91 15.78 3.84
N ARG A 36 -15.03 16.19 4.44
CA ARG A 36 -15.07 16.64 5.84
C ARG A 36 -14.64 15.52 6.79
N LEU A 37 -15.25 14.35 6.68
CA LEU A 37 -14.99 13.23 7.59
C LEU A 37 -13.57 12.69 7.47
N ILE A 38 -13.09 12.39 6.26
CA ILE A 38 -11.80 11.70 6.03
C ILE A 38 -10.61 12.64 6.19
N PHE A 39 -10.70 13.88 5.73
CA PHE A 39 -9.53 14.79 5.67
C PHE A 39 -9.53 15.88 6.74
N GLN A 40 -10.63 16.08 7.46
CA GLN A 40 -10.72 17.10 8.52
C GLN A 40 -10.95 16.47 9.90
N GLU A 41 -12.03 15.72 10.08
CA GLU A 41 -12.46 15.22 11.40
C GLU A 41 -11.71 13.99 11.86
N LEU A 42 -11.67 12.93 11.06
CA LEU A 42 -10.97 11.70 11.39
C LEU A 42 -9.48 11.94 11.72
N PRO A 43 -8.72 12.76 10.97
CA PRO A 43 -7.34 13.08 11.32
C PRO A 43 -7.22 13.74 12.71
N HIS A 44 -8.18 14.59 13.08
CA HIS A 44 -8.18 15.24 14.38
C HIS A 44 -8.41 14.22 15.50
N VAL A 45 -9.38 13.32 15.33
CA VAL A 45 -9.64 12.24 16.29
C VAL A 45 -8.45 11.29 16.40
N ILE A 46 -7.83 10.89 15.29
CA ILE A 46 -6.65 10.02 15.30
C ILE A 46 -5.47 10.72 16.02
N SER A 47 -5.24 12.01 15.78
CA SER A 47 -4.23 12.76 16.54
C SER A 47 -4.50 12.72 18.04
N GLN A 48 -5.75 12.92 18.47
CA GLN A 48 -6.10 12.83 19.89
C GLN A 48 -5.88 11.42 20.44
N ILE A 49 -6.24 10.37 19.69
CA ILE A 49 -6.00 8.96 20.08
C ILE A 49 -4.50 8.73 20.32
N ILE A 50 -3.66 9.25 19.43
CA ILE A 50 -2.20 9.18 19.49
C ILE A 50 -1.65 9.96 20.68
N GLU A 51 -2.01 11.23 20.83
CA GLU A 51 -1.55 12.10 21.91
C GLU A 51 -1.92 11.57 23.29
N HIS A 52 -3.10 10.97 23.43
CA HIS A 52 -3.56 10.41 24.69
C HIS A 52 -3.13 8.95 24.90
N GLU A 53 -2.42 8.35 23.94
CA GLU A 53 -2.02 6.94 23.95
C GLU A 53 -3.17 6.00 24.34
N ILE A 54 -4.35 6.19 23.73
CA ILE A 54 -5.61 5.56 24.17
C ILE A 54 -5.48 4.03 24.24
N TRP A 55 -4.72 3.42 23.35
CA TRP A 55 -4.49 1.97 23.30
C TRP A 55 -3.82 1.39 24.55
N LYS A 56 -3.06 2.20 25.30
CA LYS A 56 -2.46 1.78 26.58
C LYS A 56 -3.42 1.87 27.76
N LYS A 57 -4.55 2.58 27.59
CA LYS A 57 -5.52 2.93 28.64
C LYS A 57 -6.82 2.15 28.53
N ARG A 58 -6.96 1.27 27.53
CA ARG A 58 -8.10 0.35 27.37
C ARG A 58 -8.09 -0.72 28.45
N THR A 59 -9.20 -1.43 28.60
CA THR A 59 -9.32 -2.54 29.54
C THR A 59 -8.31 -3.64 29.19
N ASP A 60 -8.21 -3.95 27.90
CA ASP A 60 -7.13 -4.76 27.35
C ASP A 60 -6.11 -3.86 26.67
N SER A 61 -4.98 -3.61 27.33
CA SER A 61 -3.94 -2.73 26.80
C SER A 61 -3.22 -3.35 25.60
N TYR A 62 -3.03 -2.59 24.53
CA TYR A 62 -2.23 -3.00 23.37
C TYR A 62 -0.78 -2.56 23.52
N LYS A 63 0.15 -3.31 22.93
CA LYS A 63 1.60 -3.05 23.00
C LYS A 63 1.99 -1.80 22.23
N ASN A 64 1.39 -1.60 21.06
CA ASN A 64 1.68 -0.49 20.16
C ASN A 64 0.41 -0.03 19.42
N PHE A 65 0.51 1.09 18.70
CA PHE A 65 -0.62 1.65 17.95
C PHE A 65 -1.08 0.74 16.81
N GLY A 66 -0.18 0.00 16.17
CA GLY A 66 -0.52 -0.95 15.10
C GLY A 66 -1.42 -2.10 15.59
N GLU A 67 -1.13 -2.65 16.77
CA GLU A 67 -1.90 -3.75 17.36
C GLU A 67 -3.32 -3.26 17.71
N TYR A 68 -3.44 -2.04 18.22
CA TYR A 68 -4.72 -1.38 18.48
C TYR A 68 -5.52 -1.12 17.20
N VAL A 69 -4.85 -0.69 16.13
CA VAL A 69 -5.46 -0.45 14.82
C VAL A 69 -6.08 -1.73 14.25
N LEU A 70 -5.37 -2.85 14.34
CA LEU A 70 -5.83 -4.15 13.84
C LEU A 70 -6.71 -4.91 14.83
N GLY A 71 -6.80 -4.47 16.09
CA GLY A 71 -7.59 -5.10 17.13
C GLY A 71 -9.08 -5.13 16.76
N GLN A 72 -9.67 -6.33 16.66
CA GLN A 72 -11.08 -6.53 16.31
C GLN A 72 -12.02 -6.52 17.53
N SER A 73 -11.49 -6.43 18.74
CA SER A 73 -12.32 -6.28 19.93
C SER A 73 -12.96 -4.88 19.97
N PRO A 74 -13.99 -4.66 20.80
CA PRO A 74 -14.57 -3.32 21.03
C PRO A 74 -13.55 -2.27 21.53
N ASP A 75 -12.38 -2.74 21.97
CA ASP A 75 -11.28 -1.92 22.43
C ASP A 75 -10.29 -1.52 21.34
N GLY A 76 -10.35 -2.10 20.14
CA GLY A 76 -9.51 -1.73 19.00
C GLY A 76 -10.27 -0.93 17.94
N LEU A 77 -9.58 -0.50 16.87
CA LEU A 77 -10.20 0.22 15.75
C LEU A 77 -10.84 -0.69 14.70
N GLY A 78 -10.56 -2.00 14.72
CA GLY A 78 -11.19 -2.96 13.83
C GLY A 78 -10.87 -2.78 12.34
N ILE A 79 -9.67 -2.27 12.01
CA ILE A 79 -9.23 -2.16 10.62
C ILE A 79 -8.91 -3.55 10.08
N THR A 80 -9.77 -4.06 9.20
CA THR A 80 -9.78 -5.47 8.78
C THR A 80 -9.48 -5.70 7.30
N ASN A 81 -9.55 -4.67 6.46
CA ASN A 81 -9.35 -4.77 5.02
C ASN A 81 -8.41 -3.66 4.49
N ASN A 82 -8.06 -3.74 3.19
CA ASN A 82 -7.16 -2.77 2.57
C ASN A 82 -7.81 -1.38 2.44
N GLU A 83 -9.12 -1.27 2.23
CA GLU A 83 -9.84 0.00 2.07
C GLU A 83 -9.82 0.84 3.36
N LEU A 84 -10.10 0.21 4.50
CA LEU A 84 -10.05 0.83 5.81
C LEU A 84 -8.62 1.20 6.19
N LEU A 85 -7.64 0.35 5.85
CA LEU A 85 -6.23 0.64 6.05
C LEU A 85 -5.78 1.85 5.20
N TRP A 86 -6.28 1.96 3.97
CA TRP A 86 -6.05 3.12 3.11
C TRP A 86 -6.68 4.39 3.69
N LEU A 87 -7.90 4.29 4.21
CA LEU A 87 -8.60 5.42 4.83
C LEU A 87 -7.85 5.92 6.06
N LEU A 88 -7.36 5.01 6.92
CA LEU A 88 -6.50 5.36 8.04
C LEU A 88 -5.20 6.04 7.57
N ARG A 89 -4.54 5.50 6.54
CA ARG A 89 -3.34 6.11 5.96
C ARG A 89 -3.61 7.54 5.48
N ALA A 90 -4.72 7.75 4.78
CA ALA A 90 -5.13 9.05 4.28
C ALA A 90 -5.34 10.04 5.43
N ALA A 91 -5.97 9.58 6.53
CA ALA A 91 -6.21 10.41 7.70
C ALA A 91 -4.93 10.76 8.48
N MET A 92 -3.95 9.84 8.54
CA MET A 92 -2.67 10.04 9.23
C MET A 92 -1.65 10.89 8.45
N ASN A 93 -1.85 11.10 7.14
CA ASN A 93 -0.87 11.75 6.25
C ASN A 93 -0.79 13.29 6.39
N LYS A 94 -0.91 13.83 7.61
CA LYS A 94 -0.65 15.24 7.90
C LYS A 94 0.84 15.45 8.17
N GLY A 95 1.60 15.74 7.10
CA GLY A 95 2.97 16.26 7.20
C GLY A 95 3.97 15.37 7.96
N ASN A 96 3.82 14.04 7.90
CA ASN A 96 4.62 13.05 8.64
C ASN A 96 4.52 13.13 10.19
N GLN A 97 3.56 13.87 10.75
CA GLN A 97 3.43 14.03 12.21
C GLN A 97 3.33 12.69 12.96
N HIS A 98 2.68 11.70 12.35
CA HIS A 98 2.44 10.38 12.95
C HIS A 98 3.24 9.26 12.29
N ALA A 99 4.40 9.59 11.70
CA ALA A 99 5.22 8.62 10.96
C ALA A 99 5.67 7.42 11.82
N ALA A 100 5.98 7.64 13.09
CA ALA A 100 6.34 6.57 14.03
C ALA A 100 5.19 5.56 14.22
N HIS A 101 3.99 6.07 14.51
CA HIS A 101 2.77 5.28 14.70
C HIS A 101 2.35 4.57 13.41
N TRP A 102 2.52 5.21 12.25
CA TRP A 102 2.32 4.55 10.96
C TRP A 102 3.33 3.40 10.77
N GLY A 103 4.58 3.58 11.18
CA GLY A 103 5.59 2.51 11.18
C GLY A 103 5.20 1.29 12.02
N ASP A 104 4.49 1.48 13.13
CA ASP A 104 3.93 0.37 13.91
C ASP A 104 2.79 -0.33 13.19
N VAL A 105 1.85 0.43 12.60
CA VAL A 105 0.77 -0.14 11.77
C VAL A 105 1.35 -1.00 10.64
N LEU A 106 2.36 -0.48 9.93
CA LEU A 106 3.01 -1.21 8.84
C LEU A 106 3.65 -2.54 9.31
N GLY A 107 4.24 -2.56 10.51
CA GLY A 107 4.85 -3.76 11.07
C GLY A 107 3.83 -4.84 11.43
N GLU A 108 2.73 -4.44 12.07
CA GLU A 108 1.64 -5.35 12.44
C GLU A 108 0.87 -5.85 11.21
N VAL A 109 0.68 -5.00 10.21
CA VAL A 109 0.10 -5.40 8.91
C VAL A 109 1.00 -6.41 8.20
N ASP A 110 2.31 -6.14 8.09
CA ASP A 110 3.24 -7.07 7.43
C ASP A 110 3.24 -8.45 8.09
N THR A 111 3.18 -8.48 9.43
CA THR A 111 3.11 -9.71 10.23
C THR A 111 1.79 -10.45 10.00
N SER A 112 0.66 -9.74 10.12
CA SER A 112 -0.69 -10.31 9.99
C SER A 112 -0.91 -10.90 8.59
N VAL A 113 -0.52 -10.17 7.54
CA VAL A 113 -0.67 -10.62 6.15
C VAL A 113 0.19 -11.84 5.84
N ARG A 114 1.40 -11.94 6.40
CA ARG A 114 2.24 -13.14 6.26
C ARG A 114 1.62 -14.35 6.94
N MET A 115 1.06 -14.17 8.14
CA MET A 115 0.38 -15.23 8.86
C MET A 115 -0.84 -15.73 8.09
N PHE A 116 -1.69 -14.81 7.62
CA PHE A 116 -2.84 -15.13 6.77
C PHE A 116 -2.43 -15.89 5.50
N ALA A 117 -1.43 -15.40 4.76
CA ALA A 117 -0.95 -16.06 3.55
C ALA A 117 -0.41 -17.47 3.82
N LYS A 118 0.26 -17.68 4.96
CA LYS A 118 0.73 -19.00 5.40
C LYS A 118 -0.44 -19.94 5.71
N GLU A 119 -1.46 -19.46 6.43
CA GLU A 119 -2.64 -20.24 6.82
C GLU A 119 -3.47 -20.67 5.60
N LYS A 120 -3.70 -19.73 4.68
CA LYS A 120 -4.47 -19.95 3.44
C LYS A 120 -3.64 -20.55 2.31
N LYS A 121 -2.34 -20.79 2.52
CA LYS A 121 -1.37 -21.29 1.52
C LYS A 121 -1.30 -20.41 0.26
N ILE A 122 -1.46 -19.11 0.42
CA ILE A 122 -1.36 -18.12 -0.66
C ILE A 122 0.12 -17.80 -0.89
N PRO A 123 0.63 -17.89 -2.13
CA PRO A 123 1.98 -17.45 -2.43
C PRO A 123 2.16 -15.95 -2.16
N ILE A 124 3.22 -15.58 -1.44
CA ILE A 124 3.54 -14.18 -1.09
C ILE A 124 3.68 -13.25 -2.31
N ARG A 125 3.86 -13.79 -3.52
CA ARG A 125 3.91 -13.02 -4.78
C ARG A 125 2.54 -12.55 -5.27
N ASP A 126 1.47 -13.18 -4.80
CA ASP A 126 0.08 -12.96 -5.21
C ASP A 126 -0.64 -11.98 -4.24
N LEU A 127 0.08 -11.47 -3.22
CA LEU A 127 -0.40 -10.45 -2.28
C LEU A 127 -0.23 -9.03 -2.84
N HIS A 128 -1.07 -8.10 -2.37
CA HIS A 128 -1.04 -6.69 -2.78
C HIS A 128 0.31 -6.05 -2.42
N ARG A 129 0.88 -5.32 -3.39
CA ARG A 129 2.17 -4.64 -3.24
C ARG A 129 2.03 -3.15 -3.00
N ASP A 130 0.94 -2.57 -3.44
CA ASP A 130 0.57 -1.20 -3.12
C ASP A 130 -0.80 -1.20 -2.47
N LEU A 131 -0.99 -0.29 -1.53
CA LEU A 131 -2.26 -0.06 -0.88
C LEU A 131 -3.21 0.73 -1.78
N THR A 132 -2.68 1.44 -2.78
CA THR A 132 -3.48 2.23 -3.75
C THR A 132 -3.81 1.50 -5.04
N GLU A 133 -3.11 0.40 -5.33
CA GLU A 133 -3.39 -0.42 -6.52
C GLU A 133 -4.52 -1.39 -6.18
N GLN A 134 -5.75 -1.07 -6.61
CA GLN A 134 -6.85 -2.04 -6.68
C GLN A 134 -6.62 -2.99 -7.87
N ASP A 135 -5.46 -3.65 -7.90
CA ASP A 135 -5.16 -4.60 -8.96
C ASP A 135 -6.20 -5.73 -8.96
N ASN A 136 -6.48 -6.26 -10.16
CA ASN A 136 -7.35 -7.42 -10.43
C ASN A 136 -6.83 -8.68 -9.73
N ILE A 137 -6.91 -8.72 -8.41
CA ILE A 137 -6.64 -9.90 -7.62
C ILE A 137 -7.88 -10.79 -7.67
N SER A 138 -7.64 -12.10 -7.60
CA SER A 138 -8.69 -13.13 -7.58
C SER A 138 -9.89 -12.65 -6.77
N MET A 139 -11.06 -12.60 -7.39
CA MET A 139 -12.31 -12.16 -6.76
C MET A 139 -12.50 -12.78 -5.37
N GLU A 140 -12.03 -14.01 -5.15
CA GLU A 140 -12.09 -14.70 -3.86
C GLU A 140 -11.41 -13.95 -2.71
N LEU A 141 -10.25 -13.31 -2.95
CA LEU A 141 -9.53 -12.59 -1.89
C LEU A 141 -10.13 -11.22 -1.59
N ALA A 142 -10.77 -10.59 -2.58
CA ALA A 142 -11.49 -9.33 -2.38
C ALA A 142 -12.76 -9.50 -1.52
N HIS A 143 -13.36 -10.70 -1.51
CA HIS A 143 -14.57 -10.98 -0.73
C HIS A 143 -14.30 -11.33 0.74
N GLU A 144 -13.08 -11.70 1.12
CA GLU A 144 -12.77 -12.11 2.51
C GLU A 144 -12.64 -10.94 3.50
N ASN A 145 -12.88 -9.68 3.07
CA ASN A 145 -12.77 -8.48 3.92
C ASN A 145 -11.50 -8.49 4.78
N THR A 146 -10.38 -8.88 4.18
CA THR A 146 -9.12 -9.17 4.88
C THR A 146 -7.98 -8.35 4.27
N ILE A 147 -7.08 -7.85 5.13
CA ILE A 147 -5.88 -7.14 4.68
C ILE A 147 -4.99 -8.12 3.91
N THR A 148 -4.59 -7.72 2.70
CA THR A 148 -3.68 -8.49 1.85
C THR A 148 -2.49 -7.65 1.36
N TYR A 149 -2.43 -6.38 1.77
CA TYR A 149 -1.31 -5.47 1.51
C TYR A 149 -0.05 -5.91 2.26
N LEU A 150 1.03 -6.16 1.52
CA LEU A 150 2.33 -6.54 2.08
C LEU A 150 3.36 -5.42 1.90
N PRO A 151 3.45 -4.46 2.85
CA PRO A 151 4.28 -3.27 2.70
C PRO A 151 5.76 -3.57 2.52
N SER A 152 6.33 -4.60 3.17
CA SER A 152 7.77 -4.93 3.04
C SER A 152 8.22 -5.26 1.61
N ARG A 153 7.30 -5.74 0.77
CA ARG A 153 7.57 -6.03 -0.65
C ARG A 153 7.27 -4.86 -1.57
N SER A 154 6.62 -3.82 -1.06
CA SER A 154 6.39 -2.60 -1.80
C SER A 154 7.68 -1.87 -2.14
N LYS A 155 7.69 -1.20 -3.29
CA LYS A 155 8.70 -0.19 -3.64
C LYS A 155 8.30 1.20 -3.11
N SER A 156 7.11 1.33 -2.53
CA SER A 156 6.58 2.56 -1.95
C SER A 156 7.39 3.03 -0.74
N THR A 157 7.04 4.22 -0.25
CA THR A 157 7.57 4.79 0.99
C THR A 157 7.40 3.84 2.18
N ASP A 158 6.30 3.09 2.24
CA ASP A 158 5.97 2.22 3.35
C ASP A 158 6.96 1.05 3.44
N GLY A 159 7.22 0.40 2.29
CA GLY A 159 8.21 -0.68 2.22
C GLY A 159 9.64 -0.20 2.46
N GLN A 160 9.94 1.04 2.07
CA GLN A 160 11.22 1.67 2.38
C GLN A 160 11.37 1.96 3.88
N LEU A 161 10.32 2.46 4.54
CA LEU A 161 10.31 2.70 5.98
C LEU A 161 10.54 1.40 6.78
N LEU A 162 9.86 0.31 6.41
CA LEU A 162 10.07 -0.98 7.06
C LEU A 162 11.50 -1.52 6.86
N LYS A 163 12.05 -1.40 5.65
CA LYS A 163 13.44 -1.80 5.39
C LYS A 163 14.44 -0.97 6.18
N LEU A 164 14.19 0.34 6.31
CA LEU A 164 15.05 1.23 7.07
C LEU A 164 15.00 0.89 8.56
N ARG A 165 13.81 0.61 9.11
CA ARG A 165 13.63 0.16 10.51
C ARG A 165 14.50 -1.05 10.85
N VAL A 166 14.63 -2.00 9.92
CA VAL A 166 15.44 -3.21 10.12
C VAL A 166 16.93 -2.97 9.87
N ASN A 167 17.28 -2.28 8.78
CA ASN A 167 18.68 -2.18 8.32
C ASN A 167 19.47 -1.04 9.00
N ASN A 168 18.80 0.05 9.38
CA ASN A 168 19.42 1.20 10.03
C ASN A 168 18.40 1.91 10.95
N PRO A 169 18.25 1.43 12.20
CA PRO A 169 17.29 1.99 13.17
C PRO A 169 17.52 3.47 13.48
N GLU A 170 18.77 3.93 13.48
CA GLU A 170 19.11 5.33 13.75
C GLU A 170 18.64 6.24 12.61
N ALA A 171 18.88 5.84 11.36
CA ALA A 171 18.37 6.58 10.20
C ALA A 171 16.83 6.54 10.14
N TYR A 172 16.21 5.42 10.55
CA TYR A 172 14.76 5.32 10.69
C TYR A 172 14.22 6.35 11.68
N GLU A 173 14.84 6.46 12.87
CA GLU A 173 14.44 7.43 13.89
C GLU A 173 14.54 8.88 13.37
N ASN A 174 15.60 9.19 12.63
CA ASN A 174 15.77 10.51 12.01
C ASN A 174 14.70 10.81 10.95
N VAL A 175 14.24 9.79 10.22
CA VAL A 175 13.16 9.95 9.22
C VAL A 175 11.81 10.16 9.88
N ILE A 176 11.46 9.37 10.91
CA ILE A 176 10.15 9.52 11.59
C ILE A 176 10.05 10.83 12.38
N GLN A 177 11.18 11.36 12.88
CA GLN A 177 11.25 12.67 13.52
C GLN A 177 11.27 13.85 12.52
N GLY A 178 11.24 13.57 11.21
CA GLY A 178 11.29 14.60 10.17
C GLY A 178 12.65 15.30 10.03
N LYS A 179 13.69 14.81 10.70
CA LYS A 179 15.06 15.37 10.66
C LYS A 179 15.79 15.03 9.37
N MET A 180 15.38 13.96 8.69
CA MET A 180 15.97 13.47 7.44
C MET A 180 14.89 13.01 6.48
N LYS A 181 15.09 13.21 5.17
CA LYS A 181 14.17 12.64 4.18
C LYS A 181 14.46 11.15 3.97
N LEU A 182 13.42 10.36 3.72
CA LEU A 182 13.55 8.91 3.44
C LEU A 182 14.53 8.61 2.29
N LYS A 183 14.58 9.49 1.27
CA LYS A 183 15.51 9.38 0.13
C LYS A 183 16.98 9.56 0.50
N GLU A 184 17.26 10.30 1.57
CA GLU A 184 18.61 10.57 2.07
C GLU A 184 19.06 9.45 3.03
N ALA A 185 18.10 8.92 3.81
CA ALA A 185 18.33 7.83 4.75
C ALA A 185 18.60 6.47 4.07
N MET A 186 18.06 6.28 2.87
CA MET A 186 18.31 5.08 2.10
C MET A 186 19.68 5.16 1.42
N PRO A 187 20.61 4.22 1.69
CA PRO A 187 21.88 4.19 0.97
C PRO A 187 21.57 4.00 -0.52
N GLN A 188 21.82 5.04 -1.32
CA GLN A 188 21.81 4.85 -2.76
C GLN A 188 22.92 3.85 -3.07
N PRO A 189 22.62 2.74 -3.78
CA PRO A 189 23.68 1.86 -4.24
C PRO A 189 24.62 2.75 -5.04
N LEU A 190 25.87 2.89 -4.57
CA LEU A 190 26.92 3.54 -5.33
C LEU A 190 26.90 2.84 -6.68
N ARG A 191 26.41 3.53 -7.72
CA ARG A 191 26.46 2.99 -9.08
C ARG A 191 27.94 2.75 -9.31
N LYS A 192 28.37 1.49 -9.29
CA LYS A 192 29.74 1.13 -9.66
C LYS A 192 29.99 1.84 -10.98
N LYS A 193 30.94 2.77 -11.00
CA LYS A 193 31.37 3.39 -12.25
C LYS A 193 31.92 2.24 -13.08
N LEU A 194 31.10 1.71 -13.99
CA LEU A 194 31.53 0.69 -14.92
C LEU A 194 32.72 1.28 -15.68
N GLN A 195 33.81 0.53 -15.74
CA GLN A 195 34.91 0.89 -16.63
C GLN A 195 34.33 1.03 -18.06
N PRO A 196 34.84 1.95 -18.91
CA PRO A 196 34.30 2.15 -20.26
C PRO A 196 34.11 0.83 -21.03
N ILE A 197 35.06 -0.10 -20.88
CA ILE A 197 35.01 -1.42 -21.51
C ILE A 197 33.90 -2.33 -20.98
N GLU A 198 33.56 -2.25 -19.68
CA GLU A 198 32.46 -3.02 -19.10
C GLU A 198 31.10 -2.49 -19.56
N SER A 199 30.99 -1.18 -19.74
CA SER A 199 29.79 -0.55 -20.31
C SER A 199 29.56 -1.00 -21.76
N VAL A 200 30.63 -1.04 -22.57
CA VAL A 200 30.58 -1.54 -23.95
C VAL A 200 30.19 -3.03 -23.98
N LYS A 201 30.80 -3.86 -23.12
CA LYS A 201 30.46 -5.30 -23.02
C LYS A 201 29.00 -5.53 -22.66
N ASN A 202 28.47 -4.79 -21.69
CA ASN A 202 27.07 -4.92 -21.26
C ASN A 202 26.10 -4.45 -22.34
N LYS A 203 26.43 -3.38 -23.08
CA LYS A 203 25.61 -2.94 -24.21
C LYS A 203 25.67 -3.94 -25.36
N PHE A 204 26.85 -4.45 -25.70
CA PHE A 204 27.02 -5.45 -26.76
C PHE A 204 26.27 -6.75 -26.44
N SER A 205 26.30 -7.22 -25.19
CA SER A 205 25.55 -8.40 -24.76
C SER A 205 24.03 -8.19 -24.71
N SER A 206 23.56 -6.95 -24.66
CA SER A 206 22.12 -6.64 -24.76
C SER A 206 21.60 -6.55 -26.21
N LEU A 207 22.48 -6.46 -27.21
CA LEU A 207 22.11 -6.43 -28.62
C LEU A 207 21.62 -7.80 -29.10
N CYS A 208 20.74 -7.79 -30.11
CA CYS A 208 20.35 -9.01 -30.81
C CYS A 208 21.49 -9.53 -31.71
N LYS A 209 21.40 -10.78 -32.18
CA LYS A 209 22.48 -11.41 -32.97
C LYS A 209 22.83 -10.62 -34.23
N SER A 210 21.83 -10.14 -34.97
CA SER A 210 22.00 -9.32 -36.17
C SER A 210 22.76 -8.02 -35.86
N ASP A 211 22.36 -7.31 -34.81
CA ASP A 211 22.99 -6.04 -34.43
C ASP A 211 24.43 -6.23 -33.97
N ARG A 212 24.75 -7.36 -33.32
CA ARG A 212 26.13 -7.69 -32.94
C ARG A 212 27.01 -7.93 -34.16
N GLU A 213 26.51 -8.66 -35.15
CA GLU A 213 27.23 -8.96 -36.39
C GLU A 213 27.46 -7.67 -37.20
N ALA A 214 26.44 -6.81 -37.33
CA ALA A 214 26.57 -5.51 -37.99
C ALA A 214 27.57 -4.59 -37.27
N PHE A 215 27.55 -4.57 -35.94
CA PHE A 215 28.49 -3.78 -35.13
C PHE A 215 29.94 -4.25 -35.31
N LEU A 216 30.18 -5.56 -35.35
CA LEU A 216 31.52 -6.12 -35.60
C LEU A 216 32.01 -5.81 -37.02
N ALA A 217 31.14 -5.95 -38.02
CA ALA A 217 31.47 -5.63 -39.41
C ALA A 217 31.84 -4.14 -39.58
N TRP A 218 31.10 -3.25 -38.91
CA TRP A 218 31.42 -1.82 -38.89
C TRP A 218 32.79 -1.53 -38.24
N ILE A 219 33.13 -2.20 -37.13
CA ILE A 219 34.47 -2.06 -36.51
C ILE A 219 35.58 -2.52 -37.44
N GLU A 220 35.39 -3.64 -38.16
CA GLU A 220 36.38 -4.15 -39.10
C GLU A 220 36.59 -3.15 -40.26
N GLN A 221 35.49 -2.59 -40.79
CA GLN A 221 35.52 -1.58 -41.84
C GLN A 221 36.21 -0.27 -41.40
N GLU A 222 35.93 0.21 -40.20
CA GLU A 222 36.62 1.39 -39.63
C GLU A 222 38.11 1.13 -39.41
N ARG A 223 38.50 -0.11 -39.02
CA ARG A 223 39.91 -0.48 -38.89
C ARG A 223 40.64 -0.43 -40.23
N GLU A 224 39.98 -0.83 -41.31
CA GLU A 224 40.54 -0.79 -42.67
C GLU A 224 40.65 0.65 -43.20
N ASN A 225 39.75 1.55 -42.82
CA ASN A 225 39.77 2.96 -43.21
C ASN A 225 40.81 3.82 -42.46
N LEU A 226 41.41 3.30 -41.39
CA LEU A 226 42.43 3.96 -40.57
C LEU A 226 43.87 3.65 -41.01
N VAL A 227 44.05 2.88 -42.11
CA VAL A 227 45.35 2.51 -42.70
C VAL A 227 45.69 3.38 -43.91
#